data_AF-A0A2A2CG44-F1
#
_entry.id   AF-A0A2A2CG44-F1
#
_cell.length_a   1.000
_cell.length_b   1.000
_cell.length_c   1.000
_cell.angle_alpha   90.00
_cell.angle_beta   90.00
_cell.angle_gamma   90.00
#
_symmetry.space_group_name_H-M   'P 1'
#
loop_
_entity.id
_entity.type
_entity.pdbx_description
1 polymer ?
#
loop_
_entity_poly.entity_id
_entity_poly.type
_entity_poly.pdbx_seq_one_letter_code
_entity_poly.pdbx_strand_id
1 'polypeptide(L)'
;MLRTPVFFNAALNSRLDKADRALPLHTQDTNRLKVALAEDGYTWLVIRDDVGSEIIKVTNTCGGLVIDRGEDGTEPLNFPKGSCVRWEMVPATVRELICTHDCCDDGCPCDAVKAAGIALPEATKGVQWHGSAVFTGSVPMELAVAGAPSWMYVEKGANYIMFSGVPAAPGEYTLSVAATNCDGKTAVQQGKLIIK
;
A
#
# COMPACT_ATOMS: atom_id res chain seq x y z
N MET A 1 -6.54 5.24 -11.54
CA MET A 1 -6.37 4.31 -12.68
C MET A 1 -5.02 3.67 -12.50
N LEU A 2 -4.93 2.36 -12.27
CA LEU A 2 -3.67 1.67 -12.00
C LEU A 2 -2.74 1.83 -13.21
N ARG A 3 -1.58 2.47 -13.01
CA ARG A 3 -0.60 2.68 -14.08
C ARG A 3 0.13 1.38 -14.36
N THR A 4 0.04 0.89 -15.59
CA THR A 4 0.62 -0.40 -15.99
C THR A 4 2.14 -0.35 -15.92
N PRO A 5 2.81 -1.36 -15.34
CA PRO A 5 4.25 -1.57 -15.48
C PRO A 5 4.73 -1.38 -16.91
N VAL A 6 5.63 -0.43 -17.13
CA VAL A 6 6.21 -0.21 -18.46
C VAL A 6 7.45 -1.07 -18.56
N PHE A 7 7.34 -2.30 -19.07
CA PHE A 7 8.48 -3.19 -19.30
C PHE A 7 9.47 -2.56 -20.32
N PHE A 8 10.35 -1.69 -19.82
CA PHE A 8 11.25 -0.84 -20.58
C PHE A 8 12.71 -1.17 -20.26
N ASN A 9 13.56 -1.11 -21.29
CA ASN A 9 15.00 -1.24 -21.18
C ASN A 9 15.64 -0.53 -22.38
N ALA A 10 16.60 0.35 -22.13
CA ALA A 10 17.39 1.07 -23.10
C ALA A 10 18.78 1.42 -22.51
N ALA A 11 19.60 2.10 -23.30
CA ALA A 11 20.87 2.67 -22.83
C ALA A 11 20.90 4.18 -23.06
N LEU A 12 21.63 4.90 -22.20
CA LEU A 12 21.85 6.33 -22.40
C LEU A 12 22.62 6.59 -23.70
N ASN A 13 22.16 7.51 -24.54
CA ASN A 13 22.81 7.85 -25.81
C ASN A 13 23.90 8.93 -25.68
N SER A 14 23.93 9.64 -24.55
CA SER A 14 24.97 10.58 -24.12
C SER A 14 25.20 10.44 -22.62
N ARG A 15 26.22 11.13 -22.10
CA ARG A 15 26.40 11.31 -20.66
C ARG A 15 25.18 12.03 -20.08
N LEU A 16 24.80 11.64 -18.86
CA LEU A 16 23.78 12.29 -18.03
C LEU A 16 24.46 12.78 -16.75
N ASP A 17 24.60 14.09 -16.59
CA ASP A 17 25.14 14.69 -15.37
C ASP A 17 24.06 14.75 -14.28
N LYS A 18 24.46 14.77 -13.01
CA LYS A 18 23.56 14.75 -11.84
C LYS A 18 22.53 15.88 -11.79
N ALA A 19 22.81 17.00 -12.47
CA ALA A 19 21.90 18.15 -12.56
C ALA A 19 20.92 18.06 -13.74
N ASP A 20 21.18 17.17 -14.71
CA ASP A 20 20.36 17.06 -15.91
C ASP A 20 18.95 16.57 -15.58
N ARG A 21 18.00 17.09 -16.37
CA ARG A 21 16.56 16.84 -16.25
C ARG A 21 15.94 16.26 -17.53
N ALA A 22 16.73 16.11 -18.59
CA ALA A 22 16.32 15.41 -19.80
C ALA A 22 16.95 14.02 -19.79
N LEU A 23 16.18 12.98 -20.12
CA LEU A 23 16.71 11.61 -20.22
C LEU A 23 17.29 11.37 -21.62
N PRO A 24 18.63 11.26 -21.79
CA PRO A 24 19.25 11.15 -23.09
C PRO A 24 19.13 9.70 -23.60
N LEU A 25 18.06 9.41 -24.34
CA LEU A 25 17.84 8.13 -25.01
C LEU A 25 17.90 8.27 -26.52
N HIS A 26 18.14 7.16 -27.21
CA HIS A 26 17.94 7.12 -28.66
C HIS A 26 16.49 7.46 -29.02
N THR A 27 16.28 8.14 -30.15
CA THR A 27 14.95 8.60 -30.60
C THR A 27 13.90 7.49 -30.60
N GLN A 28 14.28 6.28 -31.00
CA GLN A 28 13.40 5.11 -30.98
C GLN A 28 12.92 4.76 -29.56
N ASP A 29 13.82 4.77 -28.58
CA ASP A 29 13.51 4.46 -27.18
C ASP A 29 12.72 5.58 -26.51
N THR A 30 13.05 6.84 -26.82
CA THR A 30 12.24 8.00 -26.40
C THR A 30 10.81 7.85 -26.89
N ASN A 31 10.61 7.51 -28.17
CA ASN A 31 9.27 7.35 -28.73
C ASN A 31 8.54 6.16 -28.11
N ARG A 32 9.21 5.02 -27.91
CA ARG A 32 8.62 3.84 -27.25
C ARG A 32 8.18 4.17 -25.83
N LEU A 33 9.01 4.87 -25.06
CA LEU A 33 8.68 5.27 -23.69
C LEU A 33 7.54 6.29 -23.67
N LYS A 34 7.51 7.27 -24.58
CA LYS A 34 6.39 8.21 -24.73
C LYS A 34 5.09 7.56 -25.21
N VAL A 35 5.14 6.47 -25.96
CA VAL A 35 3.91 5.73 -26.32
C VAL A 35 3.38 4.96 -25.12
N ALA A 36 4.28 4.42 -24.31
CA ALA A 36 3.89 3.72 -23.08
C ALA A 36 3.40 4.65 -21.98
N LEU A 37 3.96 5.87 -21.90
CA LEU A 37 3.52 6.93 -21.01
C LEU A 37 2.51 7.81 -21.75
N ALA A 38 1.23 7.73 -21.42
CA ALA A 38 0.26 8.73 -21.91
C ALA A 38 0.74 10.17 -21.64
N GLU A 39 0.11 11.17 -22.26
CA GLU A 39 0.39 12.58 -21.93
C GLU A 39 0.22 12.83 -20.42
N ASP A 40 1.19 13.52 -19.82
CA ASP A 40 1.37 13.72 -18.37
C ASP A 40 1.49 12.43 -17.53
N GLY A 41 1.67 11.30 -18.22
CA GLY A 41 2.02 10.02 -17.63
C GLY A 41 3.47 10.01 -17.14
N TYR A 42 3.71 9.25 -16.07
CA TYR A 42 5.03 9.05 -15.51
C TYR A 42 5.24 7.59 -15.12
N THR A 43 6.50 7.18 -15.00
CA THR A 43 6.93 5.88 -14.43
C THR A 43 8.26 6.06 -13.69
N TRP A 44 8.67 5.08 -12.89
CA TRP A 44 10.02 5.02 -12.34
C TRP A 44 10.91 4.09 -13.16
N LEU A 45 12.14 4.52 -13.39
CA LEU A 45 13.19 3.73 -14.02
C LEU A 45 14.42 3.71 -13.11
N VAL A 46 15.23 2.67 -13.26
CA VAL A 46 16.54 2.57 -12.64
C VAL A 46 17.59 2.85 -13.71
N ILE A 47 18.47 3.81 -13.46
CA ILE A 47 19.72 3.95 -14.20
C ILE A 47 20.81 3.21 -13.42
N ARG A 48 21.59 2.37 -14.11
CA ARG A 48 22.71 1.65 -13.50
C ARG A 48 23.91 1.57 -14.43
N ASP A 49 25.09 1.70 -13.85
CA ASP A 49 26.36 1.28 -14.43
C ASP A 49 27.13 0.42 -13.43
N ASP A 50 28.43 0.21 -13.66
CA ASP A 50 29.28 -0.60 -12.78
C ASP A 50 29.61 0.09 -11.44
N VAL A 51 29.34 1.40 -11.31
CA VAL A 51 29.70 2.22 -10.15
C VAL A 51 28.51 2.46 -9.22
N GLY A 52 27.28 2.51 -9.76
CA GLY A 52 26.11 2.72 -8.94
C GLY A 52 24.79 2.60 -9.67
N SER A 53 23.72 2.79 -8.91
CA SER A 53 22.37 2.86 -9.44
C SER A 53 21.58 4.00 -8.81
N GLU A 54 20.75 4.63 -9.63
CA GLU A 54 19.85 5.71 -9.25
C GLU A 54 18.44 5.35 -9.71
N ILE A 55 17.46 5.62 -8.85
CA ILE A 55 16.05 5.56 -9.22
C ILE A 55 15.63 6.95 -9.67
N ILE A 56 14.98 7.03 -10.83
CA ILE A 56 14.48 8.28 -11.40
C ILE A 56 12.98 8.17 -11.68
N LYS A 57 12.26 9.28 -11.57
CA LYS A 57 10.89 9.41 -12.05
C LYS A 57 10.93 10.06 -13.42
N VAL A 58 10.35 9.42 -14.43
CA VAL A 58 10.29 9.93 -15.80
C VAL A 58 8.88 10.34 -16.12
N THR A 59 8.66 11.60 -16.49
CA THR A 59 7.36 12.16 -16.85
C THR A 59 7.34 12.55 -18.33
N ASN A 60 6.31 12.14 -19.06
CA ASN A 60 6.03 12.58 -20.42
C ASN A 60 5.17 13.85 -20.37
N THR A 61 5.78 15.02 -20.48
CA THR A 61 5.10 16.32 -20.40
C THR A 61 5.53 17.18 -21.58
N CYS A 62 4.60 17.97 -22.13
CA CYS A 62 4.90 18.92 -23.22
C CYS A 62 5.62 18.28 -24.42
N GLY A 63 5.35 17.01 -24.72
CA GLY A 63 6.00 16.27 -25.80
C GLY A 63 7.47 15.89 -25.54
N GLY A 64 7.97 15.98 -24.31
CA GLY A 64 9.33 15.61 -23.88
C GLY A 64 9.34 14.67 -22.68
N LEU A 65 10.47 14.00 -22.45
CA LEU A 65 10.68 13.21 -21.23
C LEU A 65 11.50 14.05 -20.25
N VAL A 66 10.90 14.38 -19.11
CA VAL A 66 11.55 15.09 -18.00
C VAL A 66 11.79 14.11 -16.88
N ILE A 67 12.94 14.21 -16.20
CA ILE A 67 13.29 13.33 -15.09
C ILE A 67 13.46 14.08 -13.78
N ASP A 68 12.88 13.53 -12.72
CA ASP A 68 13.26 13.82 -11.35
C ASP A 68 14.31 12.80 -10.90
N ARG A 69 15.29 13.27 -10.13
CA ARG A 69 16.56 12.58 -9.84
C ARG A 69 16.64 12.19 -8.37
N GLY A 70 17.30 11.07 -8.08
CA GLY A 70 17.52 10.62 -6.70
C GLY A 70 16.22 10.25 -5.97
N GLU A 71 15.34 9.53 -6.65
CA GLU A 71 14.07 9.10 -6.06
C GLU A 71 14.29 7.92 -5.10
N ASP A 72 13.30 7.69 -4.22
CA ASP A 72 13.23 6.51 -3.35
C ASP A 72 14.50 6.28 -2.50
N GLY A 73 15.08 7.36 -1.99
CA GLY A 73 16.27 7.34 -1.13
C GLY A 73 17.60 7.16 -1.87
N THR A 74 17.59 7.18 -3.20
CA THR A 74 18.83 7.24 -4.00
C THR A 74 19.32 8.68 -4.15
N GLU A 75 20.59 8.88 -4.53
CA GLU A 75 21.15 10.20 -4.79
C GLU A 75 21.39 10.41 -6.29
N PRO A 76 21.28 11.65 -6.82
CA PRO A 76 21.62 11.95 -8.21
C PRO A 76 23.09 11.65 -8.54
N LEU A 77 23.34 10.76 -9.49
CA LEU A 77 24.67 10.37 -9.95
C LEU A 77 24.98 10.92 -11.35
N ASN A 78 26.26 10.91 -11.72
CA ASN A 78 26.64 11.09 -13.12
C ASN A 78 26.71 9.72 -13.78
N PHE A 79 26.07 9.56 -14.93
CA PHE A 79 26.09 8.33 -15.70
C PHE A 79 26.74 8.55 -17.07
N PRO A 80 27.72 7.73 -17.46
CA PRO A 80 28.29 7.79 -18.80
C PRO A 80 27.28 7.38 -19.87
N LYS A 81 27.61 7.70 -21.13
CA LYS A 81 26.92 7.10 -22.28
C LYS A 81 27.01 5.57 -22.18
N GLY A 82 25.89 4.89 -22.44
CA GLY A 82 25.79 3.44 -22.39
C GLY A 82 25.31 2.87 -21.06
N SER A 83 25.16 3.68 -20.00
CA SER A 83 24.51 3.21 -18.76
C SER A 83 23.11 2.67 -19.05
N CYS A 84 22.77 1.59 -18.36
CA CYS A 84 21.51 0.89 -18.55
C CYS A 84 20.38 1.69 -17.90
N VAL A 85 19.29 1.90 -18.64
CA VAL A 85 18.05 2.50 -18.14
C VAL A 85 16.95 1.46 -18.28
N ARG A 86 16.40 0.97 -17.18
CA ARG A 86 15.38 -0.07 -17.24
C ARG A 86 14.30 0.12 -16.19
N TRP A 87 13.14 -0.44 -16.47
CA TRP A 87 12.09 -0.56 -15.48
C TRP A 87 12.42 -1.70 -14.54
N GLU A 88 12.36 -1.42 -13.24
CA GLU A 88 12.43 -2.41 -12.18
C GLU A 88 11.26 -2.15 -11.22
N MET A 89 10.86 -3.20 -10.51
CA MET A 89 9.92 -3.06 -9.40
C MET A 89 10.66 -2.43 -8.21
N VAL A 90 10.72 -1.09 -8.21
CA VAL A 90 11.30 -0.30 -7.13
C VAL A 90 10.25 0.02 -6.05
N PRO A 91 10.65 0.24 -4.78
CA PRO A 91 9.71 0.58 -3.73
C PRO A 91 8.77 1.74 -4.10
N ALA A 92 9.21 2.77 -4.82
CA ALA A 92 8.31 3.83 -5.34
C ALA A 92 7.20 3.30 -6.27
N THR A 93 7.53 2.40 -7.21
CA THR A 93 6.56 1.72 -8.07
C THR A 93 5.61 0.82 -7.26
N VAL A 94 6.14 0.13 -6.24
CA VAL A 94 5.34 -0.69 -5.32
C VAL A 94 4.40 0.16 -4.48
N ARG A 95 4.87 1.32 -3.98
CA ARG A 95 4.03 2.32 -3.30
C ARG A 95 2.91 2.77 -4.22
N GLU A 96 3.14 3.07 -5.50
CA GLU A 96 2.01 3.45 -6.37
C GLU A 96 1.05 2.28 -6.65
N LEU A 97 1.56 1.07 -6.86
CA LEU A 97 0.74 -0.10 -7.16
C LEU A 97 -0.12 -0.55 -5.97
N ILE A 98 0.36 -0.35 -4.74
CA ILE A 98 -0.28 -0.84 -3.51
C ILE A 98 -0.97 0.31 -2.74
N CYS A 99 -0.42 1.51 -2.73
CA CYS A 99 -0.92 2.67 -1.99
C CYS A 99 -1.93 3.47 -2.81
N THR A 100 -3.08 2.86 -3.08
CA THR A 100 -4.27 3.56 -3.58
C THR A 100 -4.91 4.50 -2.54
N HIS A 101 -4.32 4.61 -1.33
CA HIS A 101 -4.72 5.55 -0.27
C HIS A 101 -3.50 6.30 0.29
N ASP A 102 -3.69 7.62 0.50
CA ASP A 102 -2.74 8.71 0.79
C ASP A 102 -1.89 8.55 2.08
N CYS A 103 -1.02 7.54 2.19
CA CYS A 103 -0.29 7.34 3.46
C CYS A 103 1.15 6.86 3.29
N CYS A 104 2.03 7.57 2.57
CA CYS A 104 3.39 7.09 2.37
C CYS A 104 4.59 8.01 2.57
N ASP A 105 4.48 9.33 2.70
CA ASP A 105 5.65 10.13 3.11
C ASP A 105 5.20 11.29 4.02
N ASP A 106 5.88 11.41 5.14
CA ASP A 106 5.65 12.31 6.28
C ASP A 106 4.37 12.07 7.10
N GLY A 107 4.51 11.23 8.14
CA GLY A 107 3.64 11.19 9.32
C GLY A 107 2.15 11.20 9.01
N CYS A 108 1.54 10.02 8.99
CA CYS A 108 0.09 9.91 8.88
C CYS A 108 -0.59 10.90 9.84
N PRO A 109 -1.60 11.68 9.41
CA PRO A 109 -2.29 12.66 10.27
C PRO A 109 -3.00 12.01 11.47
N CYS A 110 -2.90 10.69 11.59
CA CYS A 110 -3.64 9.88 12.53
C CYS A 110 -2.85 8.62 12.89
N ASP A 111 -2.91 8.21 14.15
CA ASP A 111 -2.23 7.01 14.63
C ASP A 111 -2.81 5.78 13.94
N ALA A 112 -1.95 4.98 13.32
CA ALA A 112 -2.34 3.74 12.66
C ALA A 112 -3.14 2.81 13.58
N VAL A 113 -4.14 2.15 13.01
CA VAL A 113 -4.96 1.19 13.78
C VAL A 113 -4.09 0.03 14.27
N LYS A 114 -4.26 -0.34 15.55
CA LYS A 114 -3.62 -1.51 16.16
C LYS A 114 -4.65 -2.37 16.87
N ALA A 115 -4.43 -3.68 16.81
CA ALA A 115 -5.16 -4.65 17.60
C ALA A 115 -4.90 -4.39 19.09
N ALA A 116 -5.97 -4.22 19.88
CA ALA A 116 -5.86 -3.94 21.31
C ALA A 116 -6.45 -5.04 22.21
N GLY A 117 -7.02 -6.08 21.62
CA GLY A 117 -7.55 -7.23 22.33
C GLY A 117 -8.94 -7.64 21.82
N ILE A 118 -9.18 -8.95 21.90
CA ILE A 118 -10.48 -9.56 21.71
C ILE A 118 -10.80 -10.41 22.94
N ALA A 119 -11.99 -10.22 23.51
CA ALA A 119 -12.46 -10.93 24.68
C ALA A 119 -13.70 -11.76 24.29
N LEU A 120 -13.49 -13.07 24.17
CA LEU A 120 -14.54 -14.05 23.88
C LEU A 120 -14.62 -15.05 25.04
N PRO A 121 -15.30 -14.71 26.15
CA PRO A 121 -15.50 -15.67 27.23
C PRO A 121 -16.29 -16.88 26.73
N GLU A 122 -16.08 -18.04 27.34
CA GLU A 122 -16.90 -19.22 27.04
C GLU A 122 -18.39 -18.90 27.26
N ALA A 123 -19.23 -19.35 26.34
CA ALA A 123 -20.68 -19.22 26.44
C ALA A 123 -21.33 -20.50 26.93
N THR A 124 -22.54 -20.39 27.46
CA THR A 124 -23.40 -21.53 27.81
C THR A 124 -24.68 -21.45 27.00
N LYS A 125 -25.11 -22.57 26.44
CA LYS A 125 -26.38 -22.69 25.70
C LYS A 125 -27.53 -22.07 26.49
N GLY A 126 -28.30 -21.18 25.85
CA GLY A 126 -29.49 -20.57 26.43
C GLY A 126 -29.23 -19.47 27.46
N VAL A 127 -27.96 -19.11 27.72
CA VAL A 127 -27.58 -18.05 28.65
C VAL A 127 -27.18 -16.80 27.87
N GLN A 128 -27.59 -15.63 28.36
CA GLN A 128 -27.16 -14.35 27.79
C GLN A 128 -25.63 -14.25 27.83
N TRP A 129 -25.03 -13.95 26.69
CA TRP A 129 -23.60 -13.85 26.51
C TRP A 129 -23.20 -12.47 26.00
N HIS A 130 -22.00 -12.04 26.38
CA HIS A 130 -21.37 -10.80 25.92
C HIS A 130 -19.89 -11.03 25.61
N GLY A 131 -19.39 -10.35 24.60
CA GLY A 131 -17.97 -10.32 24.26
C GLY A 131 -17.58 -8.99 23.64
N SER A 132 -16.30 -8.78 23.39
CA SER A 132 -15.83 -7.52 22.81
C SER A 132 -14.58 -7.68 21.97
N ALA A 133 -14.36 -6.71 21.09
CA ALA A 133 -13.07 -6.46 20.45
C ALA A 133 -12.76 -4.97 20.50
N VAL A 134 -11.49 -4.62 20.70
CA VAL A 134 -11.05 -3.22 20.82
C VAL A 134 -9.84 -2.99 19.92
N PHE A 135 -9.78 -1.79 19.34
CA PHE A 135 -8.66 -1.30 18.56
C PHE A 135 -8.16 0.03 19.13
N THR A 136 -6.87 0.31 18.95
CA THR A 136 -6.25 1.61 19.25
C THR A 136 -5.81 2.27 17.96
N GLY A 137 -5.50 3.57 18.02
CA GLY A 137 -5.24 4.42 16.86
C GLY A 137 -6.26 5.56 16.79
N SER A 138 -6.12 6.42 15.79
CA SER A 138 -7.02 7.55 15.61
C SER A 138 -8.37 7.12 15.06
N VAL A 139 -9.41 7.86 15.47
CA VAL A 139 -10.79 7.76 14.99
C VAL A 139 -11.06 8.85 13.93
N PRO A 140 -12.02 8.66 13.02
CA PRO A 140 -12.94 7.53 12.89
C PRO A 140 -12.26 6.26 12.33
N MET A 141 -12.71 5.09 12.79
CA MET A 141 -12.31 3.79 12.24
C MET A 141 -13.48 3.15 11.48
N GLU A 142 -13.17 2.45 10.40
CA GLU A 142 -14.09 1.53 9.74
C GLU A 142 -13.87 0.12 10.30
N LEU A 143 -14.93 -0.48 10.83
CA LEU A 143 -14.89 -1.78 11.51
C LEU A 143 -15.64 -2.85 10.71
N ALA A 144 -15.04 -4.02 10.55
CA ALA A 144 -15.63 -5.18 9.89
C ALA A 144 -15.62 -6.42 10.81
N VAL A 145 -16.65 -7.26 10.69
CA VAL A 145 -16.80 -8.52 11.44
C VAL A 145 -17.14 -9.63 10.48
N ALA A 146 -16.48 -10.78 10.63
CA ALA A 146 -16.75 -12.01 9.91
C ALA A 146 -16.85 -13.19 10.90
N GLY A 147 -17.62 -14.21 10.52
CA GLY A 147 -17.81 -15.42 11.32
C GLY A 147 -18.83 -15.32 12.47
N ALA A 148 -19.55 -14.18 12.58
CA ALA A 148 -20.60 -14.02 13.57
C ALA A 148 -21.79 -14.97 13.28
N PRO A 149 -22.22 -15.80 14.25
CA PRO A 149 -23.40 -16.65 14.08
C PRO A 149 -24.69 -15.82 14.10
N SER A 150 -25.77 -16.37 13.53
CA SER A 150 -27.05 -15.65 13.37
C SER A 150 -27.73 -15.22 14.67
N TRP A 151 -27.41 -15.85 15.80
CA TRP A 151 -27.94 -15.49 17.12
C TRP A 151 -27.19 -14.31 17.77
N MET A 152 -26.04 -13.92 17.20
CA MET A 152 -25.16 -12.89 17.76
C MET A 152 -25.45 -11.53 17.15
N TYR A 153 -25.72 -10.56 18.02
CA TYR A 153 -25.82 -9.15 17.69
C TYR A 153 -24.45 -8.50 17.75
N VAL A 154 -24.16 -7.66 16.75
CA VAL A 154 -22.88 -6.95 16.60
C VAL A 154 -23.14 -5.46 16.61
N GLU A 155 -22.64 -4.77 17.62
CA GLU A 155 -22.69 -3.30 17.71
C GLU A 155 -21.28 -2.73 17.51
N LYS A 156 -21.16 -1.77 16.58
CA LYS A 156 -19.88 -1.14 16.23
C LYS A 156 -19.83 0.26 16.85
N GLY A 157 -18.87 0.50 17.73
CA GLY A 157 -18.51 1.81 18.24
C GLY A 157 -17.44 2.49 17.38
N ALA A 158 -16.84 3.57 17.91
CA ALA A 158 -15.81 4.33 17.19
C ALA A 158 -14.49 3.55 16.98
N ASN A 159 -14.13 2.68 17.93
CA ASN A 159 -12.90 1.88 17.92
C ASN A 159 -13.07 0.51 18.60
N TYR A 160 -14.31 0.09 18.84
CA TYR A 160 -14.64 -1.16 19.51
C TYR A 160 -15.84 -1.83 18.88
N ILE A 161 -15.99 -3.12 19.16
CA ILE A 161 -17.13 -3.93 18.75
C ILE A 161 -17.65 -4.64 20.00
N MET A 162 -18.94 -4.48 20.29
CA MET A 162 -19.63 -5.25 21.32
C MET A 162 -20.41 -6.38 20.66
N PHE A 163 -20.25 -7.58 21.21
CA PHE A 163 -21.02 -8.76 20.84
C PHE A 163 -21.99 -9.09 21.96
N SER A 164 -23.22 -9.44 21.61
CA SER A 164 -24.20 -9.95 22.57
C SER A 164 -25.12 -10.99 21.92
N GLY A 165 -25.77 -11.82 22.73
CA GLY A 165 -26.79 -12.74 22.23
C GLY A 165 -27.00 -13.95 23.13
N VAL A 166 -27.88 -14.85 22.70
CA VAL A 166 -28.18 -16.10 23.40
C VAL A 166 -27.93 -17.27 22.45
N PRO A 167 -26.91 -18.11 22.71
CA PRO A 167 -26.58 -19.22 21.83
C PRO A 167 -27.61 -20.35 21.92
N ALA A 168 -28.05 -20.83 20.77
CA ALA A 168 -29.09 -21.87 20.67
C ALA A 168 -28.56 -23.30 20.81
N ALA A 169 -27.28 -23.54 20.54
CA ALA A 169 -26.65 -24.85 20.57
C ALA A 169 -25.17 -24.78 20.98
N PRO A 170 -24.61 -25.85 21.58
CA PRO A 170 -23.17 -25.96 21.82
C PRO A 170 -22.38 -26.00 20.50
N GLY A 171 -21.12 -25.58 20.55
CA GLY A 171 -20.24 -25.56 19.37
C GLY A 171 -19.10 -24.56 19.48
N GLU A 172 -18.31 -24.49 18.41
CA GLU A 172 -17.20 -23.54 18.27
C GLU A 172 -17.44 -22.62 17.07
N TYR A 173 -17.14 -21.33 17.26
CA TYR A 173 -17.19 -20.32 16.19
C TYR A 173 -15.87 -19.56 16.14
N THR A 174 -15.34 -19.33 14.95
CA THR A 174 -14.17 -18.46 14.74
C THR A 174 -14.65 -17.08 14.34
N LEU A 175 -14.43 -16.09 15.20
CA LEU A 175 -14.73 -14.69 14.92
C LEU A 175 -13.47 -13.99 14.41
N SER A 176 -13.64 -13.19 13.36
CA SER A 176 -12.60 -12.30 12.84
C SER A 176 -13.12 -10.88 12.82
N VAL A 177 -12.35 -9.95 13.38
CA VAL A 177 -12.63 -8.52 13.36
C VAL A 177 -11.49 -7.79 12.69
N ALA A 178 -11.82 -6.79 11.88
CA ALA A 178 -10.85 -5.96 11.22
C ALA A 178 -11.21 -4.48 11.41
N ALA A 179 -10.19 -3.64 11.44
CA ALA A 179 -10.33 -2.21 11.54
C ALA A 179 -9.32 -1.50 10.64
N THR A 180 -9.75 -0.42 9.99
CA THR A 180 -8.90 0.50 9.22
C THR A 180 -9.27 1.94 9.55
N ASN A 181 -8.36 2.87 9.31
CA ASN A 181 -8.62 4.30 9.47
C ASN A 181 -7.91 5.11 8.37
N CYS A 182 -7.81 6.42 8.58
CA CYS A 182 -7.11 7.36 7.71
C CYS A 182 -5.65 7.04 7.41
N ASP A 183 -4.99 6.13 8.15
CA ASP A 183 -3.64 5.61 7.84
C ASP A 183 -3.65 4.55 6.74
N GLY A 184 -4.82 4.04 6.36
CA GLY A 184 -5.00 3.00 5.35
C GLY A 184 -4.51 1.61 5.77
N LYS A 185 -3.73 1.48 6.85
CA LYS A 185 -3.35 0.18 7.42
C LYS A 185 -4.51 -0.48 8.14
N THR A 186 -4.62 -1.79 7.94
CA THR A 186 -5.61 -2.64 8.59
C THR A 186 -5.02 -3.37 9.79
N ALA A 187 -5.74 -3.40 10.91
CA ALA A 187 -5.49 -4.32 12.01
C ALA A 187 -6.56 -5.42 12.02
N VAL A 188 -6.14 -6.67 12.25
CA VAL A 188 -7.05 -7.83 12.33
C VAL A 188 -6.85 -8.54 13.65
N GLN A 189 -7.94 -9.00 14.26
CA GLN A 189 -7.93 -9.87 15.44
C GLN A 189 -8.88 -11.03 15.22
N GLN A 190 -8.51 -12.19 15.73
CA GLN A 190 -9.31 -13.41 15.63
C GLN A 190 -9.39 -14.09 16.99
N GLY A 191 -10.52 -14.74 17.25
CA GLY A 191 -10.71 -15.52 18.46
C GLY A 191 -11.73 -16.63 18.25
N LYS A 192 -11.59 -17.68 19.07
CA LYS A 192 -12.58 -18.76 19.15
C LYS A 192 -13.58 -18.47 20.25
N LEU A 193 -14.86 -18.53 19.90
CA LEU A 193 -15.95 -18.61 20.85
C LEU A 193 -16.32 -20.08 21.05
N ILE A 194 -16.22 -20.55 22.29
CA ILE A 194 -16.60 -21.91 22.70
C ILE A 194 -17.94 -21.83 23.44
N ILE A 195 -18.90 -22.68 23.06
CA ILE A 195 -20.23 -22.77 23.66
C ILE A 195 -20.42 -24.15 24.27
N LYS A 196 -20.67 -24.20 25.57
CA LYS A 196 -20.99 -25.40 26.34
C LYS A 196 -22.49 -25.65 26.41
#